data_AF-A0A937ZXT7-F1
#
_entry.id   AF-A0A937ZXT7-F1
#
_cell.length_a   1.000
_cell.length_b   1.000
_cell.length_c   1.000
_cell.angle_alpha   90.00
_cell.angle_beta   90.00
_cell.angle_gamma   90.00
#
_symmetry.space_group_name_H-M   'P 1'
#
loop_
_entity.id
_entity.type
_entity.pdbx_description
1 polymer ?
#
loop_
_entity_poly.entity_id
_entity_poly.type
_entity_poly.pdbx_seq_one_letter_code
_entity_poly.pdbx_strand_id
1 'polypeptide(L)'
;MKVVLHNDAGDQTARRLAALAGDGIEVVVCRKRDEVRFAALLAGADVLWHMFESVTAALMAAAPRLKLVQRLGVALDSIDLAAA
;
A
#
# COMPACT_ATOMS: atom_id res chain seq x y z
N MET A 1 4.71 9.35 -8.13
CA MET A 1 3.76 8.24 -7.91
C MET A 1 3.69 7.97 -6.41
N LYS A 2 2.50 7.97 -5.82
CA LYS A 2 2.32 7.74 -4.38
C LYS A 2 2.09 6.26 -4.10
N VAL A 3 2.97 5.68 -3.31
CA VAL A 3 2.92 4.29 -2.86
C VAL A 3 2.58 4.28 -1.37
N VAL A 4 1.56 3.50 -0.98
CA VAL A 4 1.28 3.23 0.44
C VAL A 4 1.78 1.83 0.76
N LEU A 5 2.74 1.74 1.68
CA LEU A 5 3.12 0.47 2.31
C LEU A 5 2.28 0.28 3.56
N HIS A 6 1.29 -0.61 3.51
CA HIS A 6 0.48 -0.98 4.68
C HIS A 6 1.14 -2.12 5.45
N ASN A 7 2.27 -1.79 6.07
CA ASN A 7 3.01 -2.66 6.97
C ASN A 7 3.97 -1.83 7.83
N ASP A 8 4.41 -2.40 8.96
CA ASP A 8 5.53 -1.82 9.70
C ASP A 8 6.84 -1.91 8.90
N ALA A 9 7.66 -0.86 8.98
CA ALA A 9 9.01 -0.86 8.41
C ALA A 9 9.98 -0.37 9.49
N GLY A 10 11.05 -1.12 9.72
CA GLY A 10 12.15 -0.66 10.57
C GLY A 10 12.92 0.49 9.91
N ASP A 11 13.69 1.24 10.70
CA ASP A 11 14.35 2.48 10.28
C ASP A 11 15.18 2.34 9.00
N GLN A 12 15.93 1.25 8.86
CA GLN A 12 16.76 1.01 7.68
C GLN A 12 15.90 0.84 6.41
N THR A 13 14.81 0.08 6.51
CA THR A 13 13.87 -0.12 5.40
C THR A 13 13.17 1.19 5.06
N ALA A 14 12.68 1.93 6.07
CA ALA A 14 12.03 3.22 5.86
C ALA A 14 12.95 4.23 5.15
N ARG A 15 14.24 4.29 5.51
CA ARG A 15 15.23 5.14 4.83
C ARG A 15 15.43 4.76 3.37
N ARG A 16 15.54 3.46 3.07
CA ARG A 16 15.68 2.97 1.69
C ARG A 16 14.45 3.30 0.85
N LEU A 17 13.26 3.17 1.41
CA LEU A 17 12.01 3.53 0.75
C LEU A 17 11.91 5.04 0.49
N ALA A 18 12.32 5.88 1.44
CA ALA A 18 12.32 7.32 1.28
C ALA A 18 13.26 7.80 0.16
N ALA A 19 14.38 7.09 -0.06
CA ALA A 19 15.32 7.42 -1.14
C ALA A 19 14.71 7.30 -2.54
N LEU A 20 13.65 6.49 -2.71
CA LEU A 20 12.94 6.35 -3.99
C LEU A 20 12.22 7.63 -4.44
N ALA A 21 12.09 8.63 -3.56
CA ALA A 21 11.58 9.94 -3.93
C ALA A 21 12.43 10.61 -5.02
N GLY A 22 13.74 10.32 -5.07
CA GLY A 22 14.64 10.78 -6.14
C GLY A 22 14.24 10.26 -7.53
N ASP A 23 13.57 9.11 -7.57
CA ASP A 23 13.03 8.49 -8.79
C ASP A 23 11.54 8.85 -9.01
N GLY A 24 11.01 9.81 -8.25
CA GLY A 24 9.61 10.22 -8.31
C GLY A 24 8.63 9.25 -7.65
N ILE A 25 9.10 8.32 -6.83
CA ILE A 25 8.27 7.36 -6.08
C ILE A 25 8.21 7.80 -4.62
N GLU A 26 7.07 8.36 -4.22
CA GLU A 26 6.83 8.76 -2.83
C GLU A 26 6.24 7.59 -2.06
N VAL A 27 7.02 6.98 -1.17
CA VAL A 27 6.55 5.86 -0.35
C VAL A 27 6.15 6.34 1.04
N VAL A 28 4.89 6.13 1.40
CA VAL A 28 4.36 6.38 2.75
C VAL A 28 4.19 5.06 3.49
N VAL A 29 4.94 4.88 4.57
CA VAL A 29 4.79 3.74 5.48
C VAL A 29 3.61 4.00 6.41
N CYS A 30 2.61 3.12 6.35
CA CYS A 30 1.47 3.11 7.25
C CYS A 30 1.50 1.84 8.09
N ARG A 31 1.57 1.99 9.41
CA ARG A 31 1.58 0.85 10.33
C ARG A 31 0.30 0.05 10.17
N LYS A 32 0.42 -1.26 10.31
CA LYS A 32 -0.69 -2.21 10.12
C LYS A 32 -1.93 -1.85 10.95
N ARG A 33 -1.70 -1.48 12.21
CA ARG A 33 -2.74 -1.18 13.22
C ARG A 33 -3.36 0.22 13.09
N ASP A 34 -2.87 1.05 12.19
CA ASP A 34 -3.34 2.43 12.02
C ASP A 34 -4.36 2.52 10.87
N GLU A 35 -5.52 1.90 11.07
CA GLU A 35 -6.56 1.76 10.04
C GLU A 35 -7.14 3.12 9.61
N VAL A 36 -7.27 4.07 10.55
CA VAL A 36 -7.76 5.42 10.27
C VAL A 36 -6.82 6.16 9.33
N ARG A 37 -5.51 6.13 9.63
CA ARG A 37 -4.51 6.73 8.74
C ARG A 37 -4.43 6.00 7.42
N PHE A 38 -4.53 4.67 7.43
CA PHE A 38 -4.49 3.87 6.23
C PHE A 38 -5.61 4.28 5.26
N ALA A 39 -6.86 4.35 5.74
CA ALA A 39 -8.00 4.79 4.94
C ALA A 39 -7.79 6.20 4.34
N ALA A 40 -7.28 7.15 5.13
CA ALA A 40 -6.99 8.50 4.67
C ALA A 40 -5.88 8.54 3.60
N LEU A 41 -4.85 7.72 3.75
CA LEU A 41 -3.74 7.63 2.79
C LEU A 41 -4.15 6.97 1.47
N LEU A 42 -5.00 5.94 1.56
CA LEU A 42 -5.42 5.09 0.47
C LEU A 42 -6.23 5.85 -0.60
N ALA A 43 -7.08 6.80 -0.19
CA ALA A 43 -7.87 7.63 -1.11
C ALA A 43 -7.02 8.36 -2.17
N GLY A 44 -5.75 8.66 -1.85
CA GLY A 44 -4.81 9.31 -2.76
C GLY A 44 -3.70 8.41 -3.31
N ALA A 45 -3.71 7.11 -3.01
CA ALA A 45 -2.64 6.20 -3.41
C ALA A 45 -2.73 5.83 -4.89
N ASP A 46 -1.58 5.79 -5.58
CA ASP A 46 -1.48 5.21 -6.92
C ASP A 46 -1.15 3.71 -6.84
N VAL A 47 -0.41 3.29 -5.81
CA VAL A 47 0.02 1.90 -5.58
C VAL A 47 -0.18 1.50 -4.12
N LEU A 48 -0.67 0.30 -3.88
CA LEU A 48 -0.73 -0.33 -2.57
C LEU A 48 0.28 -1.48 -2.48
N TRP A 49 1.21 -1.39 -1.53
CA TRP A 49 2.07 -2.50 -1.12
C TRP A 49 1.57 -3.06 0.20
N HIS A 50 1.23 -4.35 0.23
CA HIS A 50 0.72 -5.05 1.40
C HIS A 50 1.35 -6.43 1.56
N MET A 51 1.24 -7.03 2.74
CA MET A 51 1.74 -8.40 3.00
C MET A 51 0.64 -9.36 3.45
N PHE A 52 -0.11 -8.99 4.48
CA PHE A 52 -1.03 -9.92 5.16
C PHE A 52 -2.49 -9.51 5.06
N GLU A 53 -2.78 -8.21 4.99
CA GLU A 53 -4.15 -7.74 5.00
C GLU A 53 -4.87 -8.03 3.68
N SER A 54 -6.17 -8.30 3.82
CA SER A 54 -7.03 -8.60 2.69
C SER A 54 -7.36 -7.31 1.94
N VAL A 55 -7.17 -7.32 0.62
CA VAL A 55 -7.52 -6.23 -0.29
C VAL A 55 -8.87 -6.59 -0.90
N THR A 56 -9.94 -6.02 -0.32
CA THR A 56 -11.32 -6.27 -0.72
C THR A 56 -11.81 -5.29 -1.77
N ALA A 57 -12.92 -5.61 -2.46
CA ALA A 57 -13.58 -4.69 -3.38
C ALA A 57 -13.92 -3.33 -2.75
N ALA A 58 -14.39 -3.32 -1.49
CA ALA A 58 -14.73 -2.08 -0.77
C ALA A 58 -13.49 -1.20 -0.53
N LEU A 59 -12.34 -1.82 -0.23
CA LEU A 59 -11.07 -1.12 -0.07
C LEU A 59 -10.61 -0.52 -1.39
N MET A 60 -10.68 -1.28 -2.49
CA MET A 60 -10.32 -0.79 -3.82
C MET A 60 -11.26 0.34 -4.28
N ALA A 61 -12.56 0.24 -4.00
CA ALA A 61 -13.52 1.31 -4.29
C ALA A 61 -13.22 2.60 -3.51
N ALA A 62 -12.67 2.52 -2.30
CA ALA A 62 -12.22 3.67 -1.51
C ALA A 62 -10.90 4.30 -2.03
N ALA A 63 -10.26 3.68 -3.02
CA ALA A 63 -8.97 4.05 -3.57
C ALA A 63 -9.08 4.43 -5.06
N PRO A 64 -9.78 5.52 -5.43
CA PRO A 64 -10.14 5.81 -6.83
C PRO A 64 -8.95 6.06 -7.76
N ARG A 65 -7.75 6.26 -7.21
CA ARG A 65 -6.50 6.47 -7.94
C ARG A 65 -5.63 5.22 -8.06
N LEU A 66 -6.02 4.13 -7.39
CA LEU A 66 -5.23 2.93 -7.28
C LEU A 66 -5.11 2.26 -8.65
N LYS A 67 -3.87 2.03 -9.09
CA LYS A 67 -3.53 1.43 -10.39
C LYS A 67 -2.82 0.10 -10.25
N LEU A 68 -2.26 -0.17 -9.06
CA LEU A 68 -1.50 -1.38 -8.78
C LEU A 68 -1.66 -1.78 -7.32
N VAL A 69 -2.04 -3.04 -7.10
CA VAL A 69 -1.94 -3.72 -5.81
C VAL A 69 -0.83 -4.75 -5.92
N GLN A 70 0.20 -4.64 -5.07
CA GLN A 70 1.29 -5.59 -5.02
C GLN A 70 1.36 -6.21 -3.63
N ARG A 71 1.18 -7.52 -3.58
CA ARG A 71 1.52 -8.31 -2.39
C ARG A 71 3.02 -8.55 -2.36
N LEU A 72 3.64 -8.24 -1.24
CA LEU A 72 5.05 -8.55 -0.96
C LEU A 72 5.10 -9.91 -0.26
N GLY A 73 5.39 -10.98 -1.01
CA GLY A 73 5.40 -12.34 -0.50
C GLY A 73 4.97 -13.36 -1.54
N VAL A 74 4.67 -14.57 -1.09
CA VAL A 74 4.14 -15.66 -1.93
C VAL A 74 2.62 -15.81 -1.73
N ALA A 75 1.92 -16.24 -2.78
CA ALA A 75 0.46 -16.35 -2.90
C ALA A 75 -0.31 -15.01 -2.99
N LEU A 76 -1.49 -15.05 -3.63
CA LEU A 76 -2.38 -13.90 -3.87
C LEU A 76 -3.78 -14.10 -3.25
N ASP A 77 -3.90 -15.05 -2.32
CA ASP A 77 -5.15 -15.45 -1.66
C ASP A 77 -5.84 -14.34 -0.84
N SER A 78 -5.11 -13.25 -0.56
CA SER A 78 -5.66 -12.10 0.17
C SER A 78 -6.11 -10.93 -0.72
N ILE A 79 -6.11 -11.08 -2.05
CA ILE A 79 -6.59 -10.04 -2.97
C ILE A 79 -7.86 -10.54 -3.66
N ASP A 80 -8.91 -9.72 -3.66
CA ASP A 80 -10.10 -9.96 -4.47
C ASP A 80 -9.79 -9.70 -5.95
N LEU A 81 -9.29 -10.73 -6.65
CA LEU A 81 -8.89 -10.64 -8.05
C LEU A 81 -10.06 -10.35 -9.01
N ALA A 82 -11.30 -10.66 -8.63
CA ALA A 82 -12.46 -10.39 -9.47
C ALA A 82 -12.83 -8.89 -9.47
N ALA A 83 -12.44 -8.17 -8.43
CA ALA A 83 -12.70 -6.75 -8.26
C ALA A 83 -11.52 -5.84 -8.67
N ALA A 84 -10.39 -6.42 -9.10
CA ALA A 84 -9.17 -5.72 -9.51
C ALA A 84 -9.06 -5.59 -11.03
#